data_AF-A0A150QN85-F1
#
_entry.id   AF-A0A150QN85-F1
#
_cell.length_a   1.000
_cell.length_b   1.000
_cell.length_c   1.000
_cell.angle_alpha   90.00
_cell.angle_beta   90.00
_cell.angle_gamma   90.00
#
_symmetry.space_group_name_H-M   'P 1'
#
loop_
_entity.id
_entity.type
_entity.pdbx_description
1 polymer ?
#
loop_
_entity_poly.entity_id
_entity_poly.type
_entity_poly.pdbx_seq_one_letter_code
_entity_poly.pdbx_strand_id
1 'polypeptide(L)'
;MNRPRLVAGALFLAGHLFALGCSAPKPEPEIASSASQSGYAERYPAELQATATSLSDREDIAKRTADQFQGYPDQLKEPDWKVVVDVIEQADAAGRSYDYVERVRAVDGAVAFFNDNKEDLTRKVSGAAQYVVKQKGCDVDVTGATSHALAEGVERQLEKYVRDRNEAHRRIDRHRASLGKENAAALEKQADAVSFTSYLVHIDMVEHKLRLRRMLEEIEAIKVSIDEAIAAERAFQSSGKRTDEERKASDARIEELGRSKAMLDSSATQAKQIDEAMDERIAAAQKTYSEAFDALRATLRKNAGLPVEPRDD
;
A
#
# COMPACT_ATOMS: atom_id res chain seq x y z
N MET A 1 38.46 -22.49 -65.82
CA MET A 1 37.62 -22.04 -66.96
C MET A 1 36.53 -21.15 -66.37
N ASN A 2 36.78 -19.84 -66.21
CA ASN A 2 36.36 -18.73 -67.08
C ASN A 2 34.84 -18.60 -67.40
N ARG A 3 34.22 -17.64 -66.69
CA ARG A 3 33.11 -16.71 -67.03
C ARG A 3 31.65 -17.23 -67.05
N PRO A 4 30.61 -16.35 -66.90
CA PRO A 4 30.62 -14.87 -66.80
C PRO A 4 29.74 -14.24 -65.66
N ARG A 5 29.91 -12.91 -65.51
CA ARG A 5 29.00 -11.92 -64.87
C ARG A 5 27.89 -11.47 -65.85
N LEU A 6 26.86 -10.82 -65.31
CA LEU A 6 25.86 -9.86 -65.88
C LEU A 6 24.42 -10.35 -65.55
N VAL A 7 23.37 -9.59 -65.24
CA VAL A 7 23.11 -8.15 -65.01
C VAL A 7 21.66 -8.04 -64.44
N ALA A 8 21.44 -7.02 -63.61
CA ALA A 8 20.20 -6.27 -63.32
C ALA A 8 18.81 -6.96 -63.21
N GLY A 9 18.09 -6.56 -62.16
CA GLY A 9 16.63 -6.70 -62.08
C GLY A 9 16.09 -6.33 -60.71
N ALA A 10 16.08 -5.03 -60.38
CA ALA A 10 15.36 -4.53 -59.22
C ALA A 10 13.85 -4.65 -59.47
N LEU A 11 13.13 -5.35 -58.58
CA LEU A 11 11.70 -5.14 -58.39
C LEU A 11 11.46 -4.90 -56.90
N PHE A 12 11.14 -3.64 -56.60
CA PHE A 12 10.54 -3.20 -55.35
C PHE A 12 9.19 -3.91 -55.16
N LEU A 13 9.06 -4.71 -54.10
CA LEU A 13 7.75 -4.97 -53.49
C LEU A 13 7.81 -4.48 -52.04
N ALA A 14 7.32 -3.27 -51.84
CA ALA A 14 7.09 -2.66 -50.55
C ALA A 14 5.95 -3.40 -49.82
N GLY A 15 6.28 -4.49 -49.13
CA GLY A 15 5.39 -5.11 -48.15
C GLY A 15 5.44 -4.32 -46.84
N HIS A 16 4.46 -3.44 -46.63
CA HIS A 16 4.21 -2.82 -45.33
C HIS A 16 3.78 -3.91 -44.34
N LEU A 17 4.75 -4.48 -43.62
CA LEU A 17 4.52 -5.21 -42.39
C LEU A 17 4.01 -4.20 -41.35
N PHE A 18 2.68 -4.04 -41.29
CA PHE A 18 2.02 -3.57 -40.08
C PHE A 18 2.34 -4.57 -38.97
N ALA A 19 3.41 -4.28 -38.24
CA ALA A 19 3.63 -4.84 -36.92
C ALA A 19 2.52 -4.28 -36.01
N LEU A 20 1.34 -4.90 -36.06
CA LEU A 20 0.43 -4.93 -34.92
C LEU A 20 1.22 -5.64 -33.82
N GLY A 21 1.94 -4.87 -33.02
CA GLY A 21 2.49 -5.32 -31.77
C GLY A 21 1.34 -5.71 -30.86
N CYS A 22 0.85 -6.93 -31.03
CA CYS A 22 0.09 -7.63 -30.00
C CYS A 22 1.00 -7.69 -28.77
N SER A 23 0.80 -6.75 -27.85
CA SER A 23 1.22 -6.94 -26.46
C SER A 23 0.41 -8.12 -25.93
N ALA A 24 0.91 -9.33 -26.19
CA ALA A 24 0.49 -10.48 -25.42
C ALA A 24 0.67 -10.10 -23.94
N PRO A 25 -0.34 -10.31 -23.07
CA PRO A 25 -0.14 -10.13 -21.65
C PRO A 25 1.09 -10.95 -21.28
N LYS A 26 2.09 -10.27 -20.70
CA LYS A 26 3.26 -10.96 -20.15
C LYS A 26 2.71 -12.01 -19.20
N PRO A 27 3.21 -13.27 -19.23
CA PRO A 27 2.72 -14.29 -18.33
C PRO A 27 2.82 -13.73 -16.90
N GLU A 28 1.66 -13.59 -16.25
CA GLU A 28 1.62 -13.22 -14.83
C GLU A 28 2.33 -14.33 -14.05
N PRO A 29 3.05 -13.99 -12.96
CA PRO A 29 3.58 -15.02 -12.08
C PRO A 29 2.47 -15.97 -11.64
N GLU A 30 2.66 -17.27 -11.86
CA GLU A 30 1.75 -18.28 -11.34
C GLU A 30 1.99 -18.42 -9.83
N ILE A 31 1.09 -17.83 -9.05
CA ILE A 31 1.10 -17.93 -7.59
C ILE A 31 0.09 -19.02 -7.20
N ALA A 32 0.59 -20.15 -6.69
CA ALA A 32 -0.26 -21.22 -6.20
C ALA A 32 -1.03 -20.77 -4.94
N SER A 33 -2.31 -21.14 -4.84
CA SER A 33 -3.09 -20.92 -3.62
C SER A 33 -2.42 -21.64 -2.44
N SER A 34 -2.39 -20.96 -1.30
CA SER A 34 -1.92 -21.53 -0.03
C SER A 34 -3.02 -22.21 0.76
N ALA A 35 -4.23 -22.39 0.18
CA ALA A 35 -5.39 -22.93 0.88
C ALA A 35 -5.10 -24.26 1.59
N SER A 36 -4.33 -25.15 0.96
CA SER A 36 -3.94 -26.46 1.51
C SER A 36 -2.92 -26.40 2.66
N GLN A 37 -2.40 -25.23 2.99
CA GLN A 37 -1.44 -25.05 4.09
C GLN A 37 -2.20 -24.74 5.38
N SER A 38 -2.08 -25.61 6.38
CA SER A 38 -2.83 -25.49 7.65
C SER A 38 -2.61 -24.15 8.36
N GLY A 39 -1.37 -23.65 8.40
CA GLY A 39 -1.07 -22.35 9.02
C GLY A 39 -1.65 -21.15 8.27
N TYR A 40 -1.92 -21.27 6.97
CA TYR A 40 -2.67 -20.26 6.22
C TYR A 40 -4.17 -20.37 6.51
N ALA A 41 -4.72 -21.58 6.47
CA ALA A 41 -6.12 -21.85 6.75
C ALA A 41 -6.54 -21.44 8.17
N GLU A 42 -5.64 -21.60 9.15
CA GLU A 42 -5.82 -21.20 10.55
C GLU A 42 -6.04 -19.68 10.67
N ARG A 43 -5.18 -18.85 10.08
CA ARG A 43 -5.25 -17.38 10.17
C ARG A 43 -6.26 -16.75 9.21
N TYR A 44 -6.75 -17.52 8.24
CA TYR A 44 -7.57 -17.05 7.14
C TYR A 44 -8.81 -16.22 7.56
N PRO A 45 -9.65 -16.65 8.53
CA PRO A 45 -10.85 -15.90 8.87
C PRO A 45 -10.53 -14.51 9.44
N ALA A 46 -9.45 -14.40 10.22
CA ALA A 46 -9.00 -13.13 10.77
C ALA A 46 -8.47 -12.20 9.68
N GLU A 47 -7.68 -12.72 8.73
CA GLU A 47 -7.19 -11.95 7.58
C GLU A 47 -8.35 -11.49 6.67
N LEU A 48 -9.36 -12.35 6.44
CA LEU A 48 -10.55 -12.03 5.66
C LEU A 48 -11.32 -10.88 6.31
N GLN A 49 -11.54 -10.98 7.62
CA GLN A 49 -12.23 -9.95 8.38
C GLN A 49 -11.48 -8.62 8.35
N ALA A 50 -10.17 -8.64 8.61
CA ALA A 50 -9.33 -7.46 8.57
C ALA A 50 -9.36 -6.80 7.19
N THR A 51 -9.25 -7.59 6.12
CA THR A 51 -9.33 -7.09 4.73
C THR A 51 -10.69 -6.43 4.48
N ALA A 52 -11.78 -7.07 4.89
CA ALA A 52 -13.13 -6.55 4.70
C ALA A 52 -13.37 -5.22 5.44
N THR A 53 -12.88 -5.07 6.68
CA THR A 53 -13.10 -3.85 7.46
C THR A 53 -12.18 -2.70 7.07
N SER A 54 -11.01 -3.02 6.48
CA SER A 54 -9.97 -2.05 6.18
C SER A 54 -10.35 -0.99 5.12
N LEU A 55 -11.43 -1.22 4.35
CA LEU A 55 -11.93 -0.23 3.40
C LEU A 55 -12.47 1.02 4.10
N SER A 56 -13.15 0.85 5.24
CA SER A 56 -13.71 1.97 6.00
C SER A 56 -12.61 2.90 6.53
N ASP A 57 -11.50 2.34 6.99
CA ASP A 57 -10.36 3.14 7.46
C ASP A 57 -9.77 4.00 6.33
N ARG A 58 -9.69 3.44 5.11
CA ARG A 58 -9.18 4.15 3.91
C ARG A 58 -10.11 5.28 3.50
N GLU A 59 -11.41 5.04 3.52
CA GLU A 59 -12.43 6.06 3.25
C GLU A 59 -12.35 7.20 4.26
N ASP A 60 -12.25 6.88 5.54
CA ASP A 60 -12.16 7.88 6.60
C ASP A 60 -10.87 8.71 6.49
N ILE A 61 -9.75 8.10 6.12
CA ILE A 61 -8.51 8.83 5.85
C ILE A 61 -8.66 9.72 4.61
N ALA A 62 -9.18 9.17 3.50
CA ALA A 62 -9.31 9.90 2.26
C ALA A 62 -10.27 11.10 2.41
N LYS A 63 -11.41 10.89 3.06
CA LYS A 63 -12.40 11.94 3.33
C LYS A 63 -11.82 13.03 4.22
N ARG A 64 -11.23 12.67 5.37
CA ARG A 64 -10.62 13.65 6.29
C ARG A 64 -9.53 14.47 5.60
N THR A 65 -8.76 13.87 4.71
CA THR A 65 -7.69 14.56 3.99
C THR A 65 -8.24 15.47 2.90
N ALA A 66 -9.22 15.00 2.13
CA ALA A 66 -9.93 15.80 1.12
C ALA A 66 -10.63 17.02 1.75
N ASP A 67 -11.24 16.88 2.94
CA ASP A 67 -11.86 17.98 3.67
C ASP A 67 -10.88 19.10 4.05
N GLN A 68 -9.58 18.78 4.16
CA GLN A 68 -8.53 19.77 4.47
C GLN A 68 -8.10 20.58 3.25
N PHE A 69 -8.36 20.10 2.03
CA PHE A 69 -7.89 20.74 0.79
C PHE A 69 -8.34 22.20 0.68
N GLN A 70 -9.57 22.51 1.12
CA GLN A 70 -10.09 23.88 1.11
C GLN A 70 -9.23 24.87 1.91
N GLY A 71 -8.54 24.41 2.96
CA GLY A 71 -7.69 25.26 3.81
C GLY A 71 -6.24 25.33 3.37
N TYR A 72 -5.83 24.58 2.34
CA TYR A 72 -4.44 24.56 1.89
C TYR A 72 -3.92 25.91 1.37
N PRO A 73 -4.69 26.69 0.58
CA PRO A 73 -4.23 28.00 0.12
C PRO A 73 -3.90 28.95 1.28
N ASP A 74 -4.70 28.95 2.34
CA ASP A 74 -4.55 29.86 3.49
C ASP A 74 -3.32 29.54 4.37
N GLN A 75 -2.73 28.37 4.20
CA GLN A 75 -1.51 27.96 4.92
C GLN A 75 -0.24 28.52 4.29
N LEU A 76 -0.32 29.11 3.10
CA LEU A 76 0.82 29.63 2.35
C LEU A 76 0.91 31.16 2.47
N LYS A 77 2.11 31.67 2.75
CA LYS A 77 2.40 33.09 2.92
C LYS A 77 2.99 33.66 1.64
N GLU A 78 2.13 34.25 0.81
CA GLU A 78 2.48 34.91 -0.46
C GLU A 78 3.41 34.05 -1.36
N PRO A 79 3.07 32.78 -1.64
CA PRO A 79 3.91 31.92 -2.46
C PRO A 79 3.88 32.34 -3.95
N ASP A 80 4.82 31.83 -4.74
CA ASP A 80 4.61 31.78 -6.20
C ASP A 80 3.49 30.78 -6.51
N TRP A 81 2.28 31.29 -6.74
CA TRP A 81 1.10 30.49 -6.97
C TRP A 81 1.20 29.59 -8.20
N LYS A 82 2.02 29.92 -9.21
CA LYS A 82 2.22 29.03 -10.37
C LYS A 82 3.02 27.80 -9.98
N VAL A 83 4.02 27.96 -9.11
CA VAL A 83 4.78 26.84 -8.54
C VAL A 83 3.87 25.98 -7.66
N VAL A 84 3.00 26.59 -6.86
CA VAL A 84 2.03 25.86 -6.02
C VAL A 84 1.09 25.00 -6.86
N VAL A 85 0.53 25.55 -7.95
CA VAL A 85 -0.32 24.79 -8.89
C VAL A 85 0.43 23.57 -9.44
N ASP A 86 1.63 23.78 -9.98
CA ASP A 86 2.46 22.69 -10.54
C ASP A 86 2.75 21.62 -9.48
N VAL A 87 3.15 22.01 -8.26
CA VAL A 87 3.43 21.06 -7.17
C VAL A 87 2.20 20.19 -6.84
N ILE A 88 1.02 20.80 -6.71
CA ILE A 88 -0.20 20.07 -6.33
C ILE A 88 -0.70 19.17 -7.47
N GLU A 89 -0.63 19.63 -8.72
CA GLU A 89 -0.97 18.80 -9.90
C GLU A 89 0.02 17.62 -10.05
N GLN A 90 1.32 17.84 -9.82
CA GLN A 90 2.31 16.76 -9.82
C GLN A 90 2.12 15.79 -8.66
N ALA A 91 1.65 16.25 -7.49
CA ALA A 91 1.39 15.39 -6.34
C ALA A 91 0.23 14.40 -6.62
N ASP A 92 -0.86 14.90 -7.20
CA ASP A 92 -1.99 14.05 -7.61
C ASP A 92 -1.57 13.05 -8.70
N ALA A 93 -0.83 13.50 -9.71
CA ALA A 93 -0.30 12.61 -10.74
C ALA A 93 0.66 11.55 -10.17
N ALA A 94 1.52 11.95 -9.22
CA ALA A 94 2.43 11.03 -8.55
C ALA A 94 1.68 9.94 -7.78
N GLY A 95 0.59 10.27 -7.08
CA GLY A 95 -0.21 9.28 -6.33
C GLY A 95 -0.73 8.11 -7.17
N ARG A 96 -0.89 8.32 -8.48
CA ARG A 96 -1.33 7.30 -9.45
C ARG A 96 -0.19 6.71 -10.27
N SER A 97 1.04 7.20 -10.08
CA SER A 97 2.21 6.76 -10.84
C SER A 97 2.75 5.43 -10.32
N TYR A 98 3.21 4.58 -11.23
CA TYR A 98 3.75 3.27 -10.87
C TYR A 98 4.92 3.35 -9.87
N ASP A 99 5.86 4.29 -10.06
CA ASP A 99 7.05 4.42 -9.18
C ASP A 99 6.65 4.82 -7.75
N TYR A 100 5.65 5.70 -7.59
CA TYR A 100 5.13 6.06 -6.26
C TYR A 100 4.38 4.88 -5.61
N VAL A 101 3.49 4.22 -6.36
CA VAL A 101 2.71 3.07 -5.88
C VAL A 101 3.63 1.97 -5.35
N GLU A 102 4.68 1.61 -6.08
CA GLU A 102 5.65 0.60 -5.64
C GLU A 102 6.38 1.01 -4.35
N ARG A 103 6.66 2.30 -4.15
CA ARG A 103 7.28 2.78 -2.90
C ARG A 103 6.32 2.71 -1.73
N VAL A 104 5.08 3.13 -1.92
CA VAL A 104 4.07 3.04 -0.85
C VAL A 104 3.87 1.60 -0.44
N ARG A 105 3.74 0.66 -1.39
CA ARG A 105 3.66 -0.78 -1.09
C ARG A 105 4.86 -1.30 -0.29
N ALA A 106 6.07 -0.90 -0.67
CA ALA A 106 7.28 -1.29 0.05
C ALA A 106 7.30 -0.71 1.48
N VAL A 107 6.83 0.54 1.65
CA VAL A 107 6.71 1.18 2.96
C VAL A 107 5.62 0.52 3.80
N ASP A 108 4.45 0.23 3.26
CA ASP A 108 3.37 -0.43 3.97
C ASP A 108 3.82 -1.79 4.53
N GLY A 109 4.55 -2.57 3.73
CA GLY A 109 5.15 -3.82 4.19
C GLY A 109 6.19 -3.61 5.30
N ALA A 110 7.04 -2.58 5.19
CA ALA A 110 8.03 -2.26 6.22
C ALA A 110 7.38 -1.76 7.53
N VAL A 111 6.32 -0.95 7.44
CA VAL A 111 5.53 -0.48 8.59
C VAL A 111 4.86 -1.65 9.27
N ALA A 112 4.22 -2.55 8.52
CA ALA A 112 3.59 -3.75 9.07
C ALA A 112 4.60 -4.60 9.83
N PHE A 113 5.74 -4.92 9.22
CA PHE A 113 6.81 -5.66 9.88
C PHE A 113 7.33 -4.95 11.14
N PHE A 114 7.57 -3.64 11.07
CA PHE A 114 8.06 -2.89 12.22
C PHE A 114 7.05 -2.89 13.36
N ASN A 115 5.76 -2.71 13.07
CA ASN A 115 4.70 -2.71 14.07
C ASN A 115 4.55 -4.08 14.75
N ASP A 116 4.55 -5.16 13.96
CA ASP A 116 4.46 -6.54 14.47
C ASP A 116 5.63 -6.89 15.40
N ASN A 117 6.79 -6.28 15.16
CA ASN A 117 8.03 -6.55 15.90
C ASN A 117 8.42 -5.41 16.85
N LYS A 118 7.56 -4.38 17.01
CA LYS A 118 7.93 -3.11 17.65
C LYS A 118 8.38 -3.31 19.08
N GLU A 119 7.66 -4.12 19.85
CA GLU A 119 7.98 -4.37 21.27
C GLU A 119 9.33 -5.07 21.42
N ASP A 120 9.59 -6.12 20.62
CA ASP A 120 10.84 -6.86 20.69
C ASP A 120 12.03 -6.00 20.22
N LEU A 121 11.87 -5.27 19.11
CA LEU A 121 12.88 -4.37 18.59
C LEU A 121 13.20 -3.25 19.58
N THR A 122 12.18 -2.57 20.11
CA THR A 122 12.38 -1.48 21.08
C THR A 122 13.02 -2.01 22.36
N ARG A 123 12.58 -3.16 22.89
CA ARG A 123 13.20 -3.80 24.07
C ARG A 123 14.67 -4.11 23.86
N LYS A 124 15.05 -4.68 22.70
CA LYS A 124 16.45 -5.01 22.38
C LYS A 124 17.31 -3.76 22.23
N VAL A 125 16.85 -2.76 21.47
CA VAL A 125 17.60 -1.52 21.22
C VAL A 125 17.72 -0.69 22.50
N SER A 126 16.63 -0.48 23.22
CA SER A 126 16.63 0.23 24.50
C SER A 126 17.45 -0.49 25.57
N GLY A 127 17.39 -1.83 25.63
CA GLY A 127 18.20 -2.63 26.53
C GLY A 127 19.70 -2.50 26.26
N ALA A 128 20.11 -2.51 24.99
CA ALA A 128 21.49 -2.30 24.59
C ALA A 128 21.98 -0.88 24.94
N ALA A 129 21.17 0.15 24.69
CA ALA A 129 21.48 1.52 25.06
C ALA A 129 21.63 1.68 26.59
N GLN A 130 20.68 1.15 27.36
CA GLN A 130 20.72 1.19 28.82
C GLN A 130 21.95 0.48 29.38
N TYR A 131 22.35 -0.65 28.78
CA TYR A 131 23.54 -1.39 29.16
C TYR A 131 24.81 -0.52 29.00
N VAL A 132 24.97 0.15 27.86
CA VAL A 132 26.12 1.04 27.60
C VAL A 132 26.14 2.23 28.56
N VAL A 133 24.98 2.82 28.88
CA VAL A 133 24.86 3.92 29.84
C VAL A 133 25.31 3.47 31.24
N LYS A 134 24.82 2.32 31.71
CA LYS A 134 25.23 1.73 33.00
C LYS A 134 26.71 1.39 33.03
N GLN A 135 27.27 0.86 31.95
CA GLN A 135 28.69 0.53 31.85
C GLN A 135 29.59 1.78 32.00
N LYS A 136 29.11 2.95 31.58
CA LYS A 136 29.79 4.23 31.75
C LYS A 136 29.57 4.89 33.12
N GLY A 137 28.89 4.21 34.05
CA GLY A 137 28.62 4.72 35.39
C GLY A 137 27.52 5.78 35.44
N CYS A 138 26.71 5.91 34.40
CA CYS A 138 25.56 6.82 34.39
C CYS A 138 24.32 6.09 34.89
N ASP A 139 23.59 6.69 35.84
CA ASP A 139 22.35 6.15 36.41
C ASP A 139 21.11 6.89 35.86
N VAL A 140 21.05 7.02 34.53
CA VAL A 140 19.92 7.61 33.81
C VAL A 140 19.21 6.52 33.04
N ASP A 141 17.88 6.49 33.13
CA ASP A 141 17.04 5.63 32.27
C ASP A 141 16.87 6.29 30.89
N VAL A 142 17.36 5.63 29.85
CA VAL A 142 17.28 6.10 28.46
C VAL A 142 16.31 5.28 27.61
N THR A 143 15.59 4.33 28.20
CA THR A 143 14.77 3.37 27.47
C THR A 143 13.64 4.03 26.69
N GLY A 144 12.94 4.98 27.31
CA GLY A 144 11.86 5.76 26.67
C GLY A 144 12.37 6.63 25.52
N ALA A 145 13.46 7.38 25.75
CA ALA A 145 14.07 8.22 24.72
C ALA A 145 14.57 7.41 23.52
N THR A 146 15.16 6.24 23.78
CA THR A 146 15.66 5.34 22.73
C THR A 146 14.53 4.73 21.91
N SER A 147 13.45 4.30 22.57
CA SER A 147 12.26 3.77 21.90
C SER A 147 11.61 4.82 21.00
N HIS A 148 11.46 6.05 21.50
CA HIS A 148 10.94 7.17 20.72
C HIS A 148 11.83 7.48 19.51
N ALA A 149 13.14 7.60 19.71
CA ALA A 149 14.09 7.89 18.64
C ALA A 149 14.13 6.79 17.57
N LEU A 150 13.97 5.52 17.95
CA LEU A 150 13.87 4.43 16.99
C LEU A 150 12.60 4.56 16.13
N ALA A 151 11.44 4.76 16.76
CA ALA A 151 10.17 4.90 16.04
C ALA A 151 10.19 6.10 15.10
N GLU A 152 10.60 7.27 15.60
CA GLU A 152 10.72 8.51 14.80
C GLU A 152 11.75 8.35 13.67
N GLY A 153 12.87 7.67 13.93
CA GLY A 153 13.90 7.40 12.93
C GLY A 153 13.38 6.53 11.80
N VAL A 154 12.65 5.46 12.12
CA VAL A 154 12.02 4.58 11.12
C VAL A 154 10.98 5.35 10.31
N GLU A 155 10.06 6.06 10.96
CA GLU A 155 9.00 6.84 10.31
C GLU A 155 9.57 7.85 9.32
N ARG A 156 10.57 8.65 9.74
CA ARG A 156 11.23 9.64 8.87
C ARG A 156 11.93 9.01 7.67
N GLN A 157 12.57 7.84 7.84
CA GLN A 157 13.23 7.16 6.73
C GLN A 157 12.22 6.64 5.72
N LEU A 158 11.10 6.09 6.18
CA LEU A 158 10.03 5.61 5.31
C LEU A 158 9.34 6.76 4.58
N GLU A 159 9.04 7.86 5.27
CA GLU A 159 8.51 9.09 4.67
C GLU A 159 9.44 9.61 3.57
N LYS A 160 10.74 9.74 3.86
CA LYS A 160 11.73 10.14 2.85
C LYS A 160 11.76 9.19 1.65
N TYR A 161 11.69 7.88 1.89
CA TYR A 161 11.72 6.87 0.84
C TYR A 161 10.56 6.99 -0.15
N VAL A 162 9.37 7.37 0.33
CA VAL A 162 8.20 7.66 -0.53
C VAL A 162 8.40 8.99 -1.26
N ARG A 163 8.79 10.05 -0.54
CA ARG A 163 9.00 11.39 -1.11
C ARG A 163 10.02 11.42 -2.25
N ASP A 164 11.07 10.59 -2.17
CA ASP A 164 12.10 10.50 -3.20
C ASP A 164 11.53 10.13 -4.59
N ARG A 165 10.35 9.49 -4.66
CA ARG A 165 9.66 9.11 -5.92
C ARG A 165 8.40 9.92 -6.22
N ASN A 166 8.18 11.01 -5.49
CA ASN A 166 7.11 11.95 -5.77
C ASN A 166 7.68 13.18 -6.50
N GLU A 167 7.26 13.42 -7.75
CA GLU A 167 7.77 14.54 -8.56
C GLU A 167 7.46 15.91 -7.94
N ALA A 168 6.38 16.03 -7.13
CA ALA A 168 6.07 17.24 -6.39
C ALA A 168 7.21 17.66 -5.46
N HIS A 169 7.85 16.72 -4.76
CA HIS A 169 8.99 17.02 -3.88
C HIS A 169 10.20 17.51 -4.66
N ARG A 170 10.46 16.95 -5.85
CA ARG A 170 11.50 17.47 -6.76
C ARG A 170 11.19 18.88 -7.28
N ARG A 171 9.91 19.24 -7.44
CA ARG A 171 9.49 20.59 -7.81
C ARG A 171 9.69 21.57 -6.65
N ILE A 172 9.32 21.18 -5.44
CA ILE A 172 9.51 21.98 -4.22
C ILE A 172 11.01 22.23 -4.00
N ASP A 173 11.85 21.20 -4.07
CA ASP A 173 13.30 21.33 -3.88
C ASP A 173 13.93 22.34 -4.85
N ARG A 174 13.53 22.30 -6.14
CA ARG A 174 14.00 23.24 -7.17
C ARG A 174 13.63 24.69 -6.87
N HIS A 175 12.49 24.92 -6.23
CA HIS A 175 11.98 26.26 -5.91
C HIS A 175 12.12 26.61 -4.42
N ARG A 176 12.85 25.82 -3.63
CA ARG A 176 12.89 25.99 -2.17
C ARG A 176 13.37 27.39 -1.76
N ALA A 177 14.31 27.96 -2.50
CA ALA A 177 14.82 29.31 -2.26
C ALA A 177 13.75 30.39 -2.49
N SER A 178 12.95 30.29 -3.55
CA SER A 178 11.90 31.26 -3.87
C SER A 178 10.63 31.07 -3.06
N LEU A 179 10.31 29.82 -2.69
CA LEU A 179 9.20 29.50 -1.79
C LEU A 179 9.47 29.99 -0.36
N GLY A 180 10.73 29.95 0.08
CA GLY A 180 11.10 30.17 1.47
C GLY A 180 10.76 28.94 2.34
N LYS A 181 11.39 28.89 3.52
CA LYS A 181 11.33 27.71 4.41
C LYS A 181 9.90 27.33 4.81
N GLU A 182 9.07 28.32 5.11
CA GLU A 182 7.71 28.09 5.62
C GLU A 182 6.78 27.53 4.54
N ASN A 183 6.73 28.16 3.35
CA ASN A 183 5.90 27.67 2.25
C ASN A 183 6.40 26.33 1.71
N ALA A 184 7.71 26.10 1.64
CA ALA A 184 8.25 24.81 1.22
C ALA A 184 7.80 23.69 2.16
N ALA A 185 7.92 23.88 3.49
CA ALA A 185 7.50 22.89 4.46
C ALA A 185 5.97 22.65 4.46
N ALA A 186 5.17 23.69 4.23
CA ALA A 186 3.73 23.55 4.09
C ALA A 186 3.38 22.77 2.81
N LEU A 187 3.99 23.11 1.67
CA LEU A 187 3.78 22.42 0.41
C LEU A 187 4.23 20.96 0.42
N GLU A 188 5.31 20.63 1.13
CA GLU A 188 5.74 19.23 1.29
C GLU A 188 4.63 18.39 1.93
N LYS A 189 4.02 18.90 3.01
CA LYS A 189 2.90 18.23 3.69
C LYS A 189 1.65 18.13 2.82
N GLN A 190 1.32 19.21 2.11
CA GLN A 190 0.17 19.23 1.20
C GLN A 190 0.38 18.25 0.05
N ALA A 191 1.59 18.20 -0.53
CA ALA A 191 1.94 17.28 -1.59
C ALA A 191 1.87 15.82 -1.14
N ASP A 192 2.36 15.49 0.05
CA ASP A 192 2.22 14.14 0.62
C ASP A 192 0.76 13.74 0.81
N ALA A 193 -0.04 14.65 1.37
CA ALA A 193 -1.45 14.41 1.62
C ALA A 193 -2.23 14.20 0.31
N VAL A 194 -1.98 15.02 -0.72
CA VAL A 194 -2.60 14.88 -2.04
C VAL A 194 -2.16 13.58 -2.71
N SER A 195 -0.86 13.28 -2.76
CA SER A 195 -0.38 12.06 -3.42
C SER A 195 -0.87 10.79 -2.72
N PHE A 196 -0.88 10.78 -1.39
CA PHE A 196 -1.39 9.64 -0.64
C PHE A 196 -2.90 9.48 -0.78
N THR A 197 -3.68 10.56 -0.74
CA THR A 197 -5.13 10.47 -0.93
C THR A 197 -5.50 10.00 -2.33
N SER A 198 -4.79 10.50 -3.36
CA SER A 198 -4.94 10.04 -4.75
C SER A 198 -4.62 8.55 -4.87
N TYR A 199 -3.52 8.09 -4.25
CA TYR A 199 -3.18 6.66 -4.17
C TYR A 199 -4.28 5.83 -3.51
N LEU A 200 -4.81 6.28 -2.37
CA LEU A 200 -5.83 5.54 -1.63
C LEU A 200 -7.07 5.28 -2.49
N VAL A 201 -7.64 6.33 -3.08
CA VAL A 201 -8.94 6.23 -3.77
C VAL A 201 -8.84 5.61 -5.16
N HIS A 202 -7.70 5.74 -5.84
CA HIS A 202 -7.54 5.25 -7.21
C HIS A 202 -6.84 3.89 -7.29
N ILE A 203 -6.01 3.53 -6.32
CA ILE A 203 -5.17 2.32 -6.36
C ILE A 203 -5.50 1.40 -5.19
N ASP A 204 -5.23 1.82 -3.96
CA ASP A 204 -5.24 0.93 -2.79
C ASP A 204 -6.63 0.34 -2.49
N MET A 205 -7.69 1.15 -2.55
CA MET A 205 -9.06 0.67 -2.35
C MET A 205 -9.49 -0.33 -3.43
N VAL A 206 -9.05 -0.13 -4.68
CA VAL A 206 -9.34 -1.05 -5.79
C VAL A 206 -8.61 -2.37 -5.60
N GLU A 207 -7.35 -2.33 -5.20
CA GLU A 207 -6.55 -3.52 -4.88
C GLU A 207 -7.12 -4.31 -3.70
N HIS A 208 -7.59 -3.61 -2.67
CA HIS A 208 -8.27 -4.24 -1.54
C HIS A 208 -9.55 -4.95 -1.95
N LYS A 209 -10.35 -4.37 -2.84
CA LYS A 209 -11.52 -5.05 -3.43
C LYS A 209 -11.12 -6.32 -4.15
N LEU A 210 -10.10 -6.26 -5.01
CA LEU A 210 -9.62 -7.43 -5.76
C LEU A 210 -9.08 -8.52 -4.82
N ARG A 211 -8.36 -8.13 -3.77
CA ARG A 211 -7.90 -9.04 -2.71
C ARG A 211 -9.08 -9.70 -1.99
N LEU A 212 -10.08 -8.92 -1.57
CA LEU A 212 -11.25 -9.44 -0.88
C LEU A 212 -11.99 -10.47 -1.73
N ARG A 213 -12.22 -10.17 -3.02
CA ARG A 213 -12.87 -11.10 -3.96
C ARG A 213 -12.09 -12.40 -4.13
N ARG A 214 -10.77 -12.33 -4.29
CA ARG A 214 -9.91 -13.52 -4.32
C ARG A 214 -10.05 -14.34 -3.04
N MET A 215 -10.07 -13.68 -1.87
CA MET A 215 -10.28 -14.37 -0.61
C MET A 215 -11.70 -14.98 -0.51
N LEU A 216 -12.72 -14.35 -1.07
CA LEU A 216 -14.06 -14.95 -1.11
C LEU A 216 -14.10 -16.22 -1.98
N GLU A 217 -13.29 -16.30 -3.03
CA GLU A 217 -13.18 -17.47 -3.90
C GLU A 217 -12.51 -18.67 -3.21
N GLU A 218 -11.59 -18.44 -2.27
CA GLU A 218 -10.82 -19.51 -1.60
C GLU A 218 -11.55 -20.15 -0.40
N ILE A 219 -12.69 -19.62 0.05
CA ILE A 219 -13.39 -20.03 1.30
C ILE A 219 -13.61 -21.55 1.37
N GLU A 220 -14.14 -22.16 0.31
CA GLU A 220 -14.48 -23.59 0.33
C GLU A 220 -13.22 -24.47 0.42
N ALA A 221 -12.14 -24.08 -0.27
CA ALA A 221 -10.86 -24.77 -0.18
C ALA A 221 -10.24 -24.65 1.23
N ILE A 222 -10.38 -23.48 1.86
CA ILE A 222 -9.95 -23.25 3.24
C ILE A 222 -10.74 -24.12 4.22
N LYS A 223 -12.05 -24.23 4.05
CA LYS A 223 -12.91 -25.08 4.90
C LYS A 223 -12.48 -26.54 4.87
N VAL A 224 -12.21 -27.07 3.68
CA VAL A 224 -11.67 -28.43 3.48
C VAL A 224 -10.31 -28.57 4.16
N SER A 225 -9.43 -27.59 3.96
CA SER A 225 -8.06 -27.64 4.50
C SER A 225 -8.01 -27.58 6.02
N ILE A 226 -8.92 -26.84 6.67
CA ILE A 226 -9.08 -26.87 8.12
C ILE A 226 -9.50 -28.27 8.60
N ASP A 227 -10.46 -28.90 7.93
CA ASP A 227 -10.93 -30.24 8.28
C ASP A 227 -9.85 -31.32 8.10
N GLU A 228 -9.10 -31.24 7.01
CA GLU A 228 -7.95 -32.12 6.75
C GLU A 228 -6.84 -31.92 7.79
N ALA A 229 -6.54 -30.67 8.16
CA ALA A 229 -5.54 -30.36 9.18
C ALA A 229 -5.94 -30.89 10.57
N ILE A 230 -7.21 -30.74 10.97
CA ILE A 230 -7.74 -31.32 12.22
C ILE A 230 -7.62 -32.86 12.19
N ALA A 231 -7.97 -33.49 11.06
CA ALA A 231 -7.85 -34.94 10.93
C ALA A 231 -6.38 -35.41 11.00
N ALA A 232 -5.46 -34.67 10.37
CA ALA A 232 -4.03 -34.95 10.40
C ALA A 232 -3.45 -34.84 11.82
N GLU A 233 -3.83 -33.83 12.59
CA GLU A 233 -3.41 -33.69 14.00
C GLU A 233 -3.96 -34.84 14.86
N ARG A 234 -5.22 -35.24 14.69
CA ARG A 234 -5.78 -36.41 15.38
C ARG A 234 -5.07 -37.71 15.00
N ALA A 235 -4.68 -37.87 13.73
CA ALA A 235 -3.88 -39.00 13.29
C ALA A 235 -2.46 -38.96 13.90
N PHE A 236 -1.84 -37.78 13.97
CA PHE A 236 -0.55 -37.58 14.63
C PHE A 236 -0.60 -38.02 16.10
N GLN A 237 -1.63 -37.62 16.85
CA GLN A 237 -1.83 -38.01 18.24
C GLN A 237 -2.03 -39.52 18.44
N SER A 238 -2.75 -40.18 17.53
CA SER A 238 -3.02 -41.62 17.60
C SER A 238 -1.86 -42.51 17.13
N SER A 239 -0.88 -41.94 16.43
CA SER A 239 0.30 -42.66 15.93
C SER A 239 1.40 -42.82 17.00
N GLY A 240 1.34 -43.91 17.77
CA GLY A 240 2.45 -44.39 18.63
C GLY A 240 2.95 -43.41 19.70
N LYS A 241 4.14 -43.67 20.29
CA LYS A 241 4.69 -42.95 21.47
C LYS A 241 4.90 -41.44 21.19
N ARG A 242 3.87 -40.62 21.46
CA ARG A 242 3.96 -39.15 21.55
C ARG A 242 4.34 -38.72 22.96
N THR A 243 5.19 -37.71 23.06
CA THR A 243 5.47 -36.99 24.31
C THR A 243 4.24 -36.18 24.73
N ASP A 244 4.20 -35.80 26.00
CA ASP A 244 3.09 -34.98 26.52
C ASP A 244 3.14 -33.56 25.94
N GLU A 245 4.35 -33.05 25.66
CA GLU A 245 4.57 -31.78 24.97
C GLU A 245 4.05 -31.80 23.53
N GLU A 246 4.32 -32.87 22.77
CA GLU A 246 3.80 -33.01 21.40
C GLU A 246 2.27 -33.12 21.37
N ARG A 247 1.67 -33.87 22.32
CA ARG A 247 0.21 -33.96 22.46
C ARG A 247 -0.39 -32.60 22.76
N LYS A 248 0.15 -31.89 23.76
CA LYS A 248 -0.31 -30.55 24.14
C LYS A 248 -0.21 -29.55 22.98
N ALA A 249 0.87 -29.57 22.22
CA ALA A 249 1.03 -28.69 21.06
C ALA A 249 0.04 -29.05 19.94
N SER A 250 -0.25 -30.33 19.74
CA SER A 250 -1.25 -30.80 18.78
C SER A 250 -2.67 -30.42 19.20
N ASP A 251 -3.02 -30.57 20.48
CA ASP A 251 -4.32 -30.13 21.02
C ASP A 251 -4.53 -28.62 20.81
N ALA A 252 -3.49 -27.81 21.04
CA ALA A 252 -3.56 -26.37 20.81
C ALA A 252 -3.83 -26.02 19.33
N ARG A 253 -3.21 -26.74 18.38
CA ARG A 253 -3.47 -26.56 16.94
C ARG A 253 -4.89 -26.98 16.57
N ILE A 254 -5.38 -28.10 17.09
CA ILE A 254 -6.77 -28.56 16.87
C ILE A 254 -7.76 -27.51 17.39
N GLU A 255 -7.50 -26.94 18.57
CA GLU A 255 -8.35 -25.92 19.16
C GLU A 255 -8.38 -24.65 18.30
N GLU A 256 -7.21 -24.15 17.87
CA GLU A 256 -7.13 -22.97 17.01
C GLU A 256 -7.83 -23.20 15.67
N LEU A 257 -7.55 -24.31 14.99
CA LEU A 257 -8.25 -24.69 13.76
C LEU A 257 -9.77 -24.81 13.95
N GLY A 258 -10.20 -25.33 15.10
CA GLY A 258 -11.62 -25.38 15.48
C GLY A 258 -12.24 -23.99 15.64
N ARG A 259 -11.53 -23.05 16.27
CA ARG A 259 -11.94 -21.64 16.37
C ARG A 259 -12.00 -20.98 14.99
N SER A 260 -11.00 -21.17 14.15
CA SER A 260 -10.97 -20.65 12.78
C SER A 260 -12.14 -21.18 11.96
N LYS A 261 -12.44 -22.48 12.05
CA LYS A 261 -13.61 -23.08 11.38
C LYS A 261 -14.92 -22.44 11.83
N ALA A 262 -15.09 -22.25 13.13
CA ALA A 262 -16.30 -21.65 13.69
C ALA A 262 -16.49 -20.19 13.25
N MET A 263 -15.40 -19.45 13.02
CA MET A 263 -15.44 -18.07 12.54
C MET A 263 -15.57 -17.92 11.03
N LEU A 264 -15.23 -18.96 10.24
CA LEU A 264 -15.12 -18.84 8.78
C LEU A 264 -16.44 -18.46 8.12
N ASP A 265 -17.55 -19.14 8.45
CA ASP A 265 -18.85 -18.92 7.80
C ASP A 265 -19.41 -17.51 8.11
N SER A 266 -19.22 -17.01 9.33
CA SER A 266 -19.65 -15.65 9.71
C SER A 266 -18.77 -14.58 9.06
N SER A 267 -17.44 -14.76 9.05
CA SER A 267 -16.50 -13.85 8.39
C SER A 267 -16.77 -13.77 6.89
N ALA A 268 -17.04 -14.92 6.25
CA ALA A 268 -17.43 -15.01 4.84
C ALA A 268 -18.73 -14.25 4.55
N THR A 269 -19.74 -14.40 5.41
CA THR A 269 -21.01 -13.70 5.24
C THR A 269 -20.83 -12.19 5.33
N GLN A 270 -20.08 -11.72 6.34
CA GLN A 270 -19.80 -10.29 6.50
C GLN A 270 -18.97 -9.73 5.35
N ALA A 271 -17.93 -10.46 4.91
CA ALA A 271 -17.10 -10.07 3.78
C ALA A 271 -17.90 -9.94 2.48
N LYS A 272 -18.85 -10.85 2.22
CA LYS A 272 -19.75 -10.76 1.04
C LYS A 272 -20.64 -9.52 1.09
N GLN A 273 -21.25 -9.24 2.24
CA GLN A 273 -22.07 -8.03 2.42
C GLN A 273 -21.27 -6.74 2.18
N ILE A 274 -19.99 -6.73 2.58
CA ILE A 274 -19.10 -5.60 2.33
C ILE A 274 -18.76 -5.52 0.83
N ASP A 275 -18.38 -6.63 0.20
CA ASP A 275 -18.04 -6.70 -1.24
C ASP A 275 -19.16 -6.13 -2.14
N GLU A 276 -20.42 -6.45 -1.83
CA GLU A 276 -21.61 -5.96 -2.55
C GLU A 276 -21.67 -4.42 -2.64
N ALA A 277 -21.14 -3.71 -1.63
CA ALA A 277 -21.14 -2.26 -1.58
C ALA A 277 -19.79 -1.63 -1.97
N MET A 278 -18.72 -2.40 -2.17
CA MET A 278 -17.37 -1.83 -2.37
C MET A 278 -17.26 -0.99 -3.64
N ASP A 279 -17.92 -1.40 -4.74
CA ASP A 279 -17.85 -0.66 -6.00
C ASP A 279 -18.47 0.74 -5.87
N GLU A 280 -19.65 0.85 -5.25
CA GLU A 280 -20.32 2.13 -4.99
C GLU A 280 -19.50 3.00 -4.03
N ARG A 281 -18.96 2.40 -2.97
CA ARG A 281 -18.13 3.10 -1.98
C ARG A 281 -16.83 3.65 -2.58
N ILE A 282 -16.14 2.86 -3.41
CA ILE A 282 -14.95 3.31 -4.14
C ILE A 282 -15.30 4.47 -5.08
N ALA A 283 -16.39 4.35 -5.85
CA ALA A 283 -16.82 5.43 -6.73
C ALA A 283 -17.17 6.71 -5.95
N ALA A 284 -17.81 6.59 -4.78
CA ALA A 284 -18.12 7.72 -3.92
C ALA A 284 -16.86 8.38 -3.34
N ALA A 285 -15.86 7.59 -2.92
CA ALA A 285 -14.58 8.10 -2.44
C ALA A 285 -13.79 8.82 -3.54
N GLN A 286 -13.73 8.22 -4.74
CA GLN A 286 -13.12 8.83 -5.93
C GLN A 286 -13.80 10.15 -6.29
N LYS A 287 -15.14 10.18 -6.30
CA LYS A 287 -15.90 11.40 -6.56
C LYS A 287 -15.62 12.49 -5.53
N THR A 288 -15.65 12.14 -4.23
CA THR A 288 -15.38 13.08 -3.13
C THR A 288 -13.99 13.68 -3.27
N TYR A 289 -12.98 12.85 -3.57
CA TYR A 289 -11.62 13.31 -3.82
C TYR A 289 -11.56 14.24 -5.04
N SER A 290 -12.10 13.83 -6.19
CA SER A 290 -12.06 14.63 -7.42
C SER A 290 -12.73 15.99 -7.24
N GLU A 291 -13.89 16.04 -6.57
CA GLU A 291 -14.59 17.30 -6.29
C GLU A 291 -13.76 18.24 -5.40
N ALA A 292 -13.16 17.71 -4.34
CA ALA A 292 -12.31 18.48 -3.44
C ALA A 292 -11.01 18.95 -4.11
N PHE A 293 -10.37 18.06 -4.89
CA PHE A 293 -9.15 18.38 -5.62
C PHE A 293 -9.38 19.41 -6.72
N ASP A 294 -10.48 19.29 -7.47
CA ASP A 294 -10.87 20.31 -8.46
C ASP A 294 -11.12 21.67 -7.83
N ALA A 295 -11.80 21.72 -6.68
CA ALA A 295 -12.04 22.97 -5.96
C ALA A 295 -10.71 23.61 -5.49
N LEU A 296 -9.79 22.80 -4.97
CA LEU A 296 -8.44 23.23 -4.63
C LEU A 296 -7.71 23.77 -5.87
N ARG A 297 -7.61 22.97 -6.93
CA ARG A 297 -6.94 23.32 -8.19
C ARG A 297 -7.51 24.62 -8.78
N ALA A 298 -8.83 24.78 -8.83
CA ALA A 298 -9.46 26.00 -9.32
C ALA A 298 -9.07 27.24 -8.48
N THR A 299 -9.03 27.08 -7.16
CA THR A 299 -8.61 28.16 -6.25
C THR A 299 -7.14 28.55 -6.46
N LEU A 300 -6.25 27.57 -6.56
CA LEU A 300 -4.83 27.80 -6.79
C LEU A 300 -4.58 28.46 -8.16
N ARG A 301 -5.26 28.01 -9.21
CA ARG A 301 -5.16 28.59 -10.57
C ARG A 301 -5.68 30.02 -10.61
N LYS A 302 -6.78 30.31 -9.91
CA LYS A 302 -7.28 31.68 -9.74
C LYS A 302 -6.23 32.57 -9.08
N ASN A 303 -5.60 32.10 -7.99
CA ASN A 303 -4.53 32.86 -7.31
C ASN A 303 -3.30 33.05 -8.22
N ALA A 304 -3.03 32.11 -9.12
CA ALA A 304 -1.95 32.19 -10.10
C ALA A 304 -2.27 33.05 -11.34
N GLY A 305 -3.51 33.55 -11.48
CA GLY A 305 -3.97 34.25 -12.69
C GLY A 305 -4.03 33.34 -13.93
N LEU A 306 -4.18 32.03 -13.73
CA LEU A 306 -4.30 31.02 -14.78
C LEU A 306 -5.78 30.74 -15.09
N PRO A 307 -6.13 30.35 -16.34
CA PRO A 307 -7.48 29.93 -16.67
C PRO A 307 -7.85 28.65 -15.89
N VAL A 308 -9.10 28.57 -15.46
CA VAL A 308 -9.68 27.33 -14.90
C VAL A 308 -9.88 26.37 -16.06
N GLU A 309 -9.28 25.19 -16.00
CA GLU A 309 -9.50 24.14 -17.00
C GLU A 309 -10.91 23.55 -16.86
N PRO A 310 -11.54 23.12 -17.97
CA PRO A 310 -12.79 22.37 -17.90
C PRO A 310 -12.59 21.08 -17.09
N ARG A 311 -13.64 20.62 -16.42
CA ARG A 311 -13.65 19.28 -15.83
C ARG A 311 -13.60 18.27 -16.98
N ASP A 312 -12.67 17.32 -16.89
CA ASP A 312 -12.71 16.12 -17.72
C ASP A 312 -13.76 15.20 -17.08
N ASP A 313 -14.96 15.21 -17.65
CA ASP A 313 -16.12 14.41 -17.23
C ASP A 313 -15.93 12.92 -17.54
#